data_AF-A0A929QUC6-F1
#
_entry.id   AF-A0A929QUC6-F1
#
_cell.length_a   1.000
_cell.length_b   1.000
_cell.length_c   1.000
_cell.angle_alpha   90.00
_cell.angle_beta   90.00
_cell.angle_gamma   90.00
#
_symmetry.space_group_name_H-M   'P 1'
#
loop_
_entity.id
_entity.type
_entity.pdbx_description
1 polymer ?
#
loop_
_entity_poly.entity_id
_entity_poly.type
_entity_poly.pdbx_seq_one_letter_code
_entity_poly.pdbx_strand_id
1 'polypeptide(L)'
;MNRLKQMFRSLDRDWLVRHYLFAFAFYAFFVFTSISQTGKFETKLLFFLLCALLYPFAMFVYESLINLIVGDNVFLIGGLLMLAWKIFRFIIIWFLAVPIGLIGFIYLYFVCGRQ
;
A
#
# COMPACT_ATOMS: atom_id res chain seq x y z
N MET A 1 -9.69 -11.76 -19.16
CA MET A 1 -10.50 -11.16 -18.07
C MET A 1 -10.63 -12.01 -16.80
N ASN A 2 -10.27 -13.31 -16.80
CA ASN A 2 -10.44 -14.17 -15.60
C ASN A 2 -9.27 -14.14 -14.59
N ARG A 3 -8.03 -13.85 -15.04
CA ARG A 3 -6.85 -13.89 -14.16
C ARG A 3 -6.86 -12.81 -13.07
N LEU A 4 -7.17 -11.56 -13.41
CA LEU A 4 -7.32 -10.47 -12.43
C LEU A 4 -8.37 -10.81 -11.36
N LYS A 5 -9.47 -11.47 -11.76
CA LYS A 5 -10.55 -11.84 -10.84
C LYS A 5 -10.14 -12.95 -9.87
N GLN A 6 -9.19 -13.81 -10.23
CA GLN A 6 -8.58 -14.81 -9.34
C GLN A 6 -7.55 -14.16 -8.40
N MET A 7 -6.76 -13.18 -8.87
CA MET A 7 -5.84 -12.39 -8.02
C MET A 7 -6.58 -11.73 -6.85
N PHE A 8 -7.68 -11.03 -7.17
CA PHE A 8 -8.55 -10.37 -6.18
C PHE A 8 -9.46 -11.32 -5.39
N ARG A 9 -9.40 -12.62 -5.66
CA ARG A 9 -10.15 -13.66 -4.94
C ARG A 9 -9.27 -14.45 -3.98
N SER A 10 -7.97 -14.56 -4.27
CA SER A 10 -6.95 -15.03 -3.32
C SER A 10 -6.52 -13.95 -2.35
N LEU A 11 -6.59 -12.67 -2.75
CA LEU A 11 -6.33 -11.53 -1.88
C LEU A 11 -7.61 -11.14 -1.15
N ASP A 12 -7.56 -11.04 0.17
CA ASP A 12 -8.72 -10.66 0.99
C ASP A 12 -9.21 -9.26 0.56
N ARG A 13 -10.45 -9.20 0.05
CA ARG A 13 -11.03 -7.96 -0.49
C ARG A 13 -11.15 -6.90 0.59
N ASP A 14 -11.45 -7.31 1.81
CA ASP A 14 -11.58 -6.38 2.92
C ASP A 14 -10.23 -5.76 3.27
N TRP A 15 -9.15 -6.54 3.19
CA TRP A 15 -7.78 -6.04 3.36
C TRP A 15 -7.44 -5.00 2.30
N LEU A 16 -7.72 -5.30 1.02
CA LEU A 16 -7.37 -4.41 -0.08
C LEU A 16 -8.14 -3.08 -0.02
N VAL A 17 -9.45 -3.14 0.23
CA VAL A 17 -10.30 -1.95 0.34
C VAL A 17 -9.83 -1.05 1.48
N ARG A 18 -9.49 -1.61 2.64
CA ARG A 18 -8.96 -0.84 3.77
C ARG A 18 -7.68 -0.08 3.39
N HIS A 19 -6.74 -0.74 2.73
CA HIS A 19 -5.49 -0.11 2.33
C HIS A 19 -5.69 0.99 1.28
N TYR A 20 -6.60 0.79 0.32
CA TYR A 20 -6.98 1.85 -0.62
C TYR A 20 -7.65 3.03 0.08
N LEU A 21 -8.55 2.79 1.04
CA LEU A 21 -9.21 3.86 1.78
C LEU A 21 -8.18 4.73 2.51
N PHE A 22 -7.23 4.13 3.22
CA PHE A 22 -6.16 4.88 3.89
C PHE A 22 -5.25 5.60 2.90
N ALA A 23 -4.92 4.96 1.78
CA ALA A 23 -4.10 5.57 0.74
C ALA A 23 -4.76 6.80 0.12
N PHE A 24 -6.02 6.68 -0.28
CA PHE A 24 -6.77 7.79 -0.85
C PHE A 24 -7.07 8.89 0.17
N ALA A 25 -7.31 8.54 1.45
CA ALA A 25 -7.44 9.54 2.51
C ALA A 25 -6.16 10.36 2.68
N PHE A 26 -5.00 9.71 2.65
CA PHE A 26 -3.71 10.39 2.73
C PHE A 26 -3.43 11.24 1.48
N TYR A 27 -3.79 10.76 0.29
CA TYR A 27 -3.74 11.54 -0.94
C TYR A 27 -4.64 12.79 -0.90
N ALA A 28 -5.89 12.64 -0.44
CA ALA A 28 -6.84 13.74 -0.30
C ALA A 28 -6.33 14.83 0.64
N PHE A 29 -5.65 14.43 1.73
CA PHE A 29 -4.97 15.36 2.62
C PHE A 29 -3.91 16.20 1.87
N PHE A 30 -3.07 15.59 1.04
CA PHE A 30 -2.10 16.33 0.23
C PHE A 30 -2.78 17.28 -0.78
N VAL A 31 -3.84 16.83 -1.45
CA VAL A 31 -4.60 17.69 -2.38
C VAL A 31 -5.17 18.91 -1.65
N PHE A 32 -5.76 18.72 -0.47
CA PHE A 32 -6.29 19.81 0.36
C PHE A 32 -5.19 20.82 0.74
N THR A 33 -4.01 20.33 1.16
CA THR A 33 -2.88 21.22 1.49
C THR A 33 -2.37 22.00 0.28
N SER A 34 -2.27 21.38 -0.89
CA SER A 34 -1.81 22.05 -2.11
C SER A 34 -2.78 23.13 -2.59
N ILE A 35 -4.09 22.87 -2.54
CA ILE A 35 -5.11 23.86 -2.90
C ILE A 35 -5.06 25.04 -1.92
N SER A 36 -4.90 24.78 -0.62
CA SER A 36 -4.87 25.83 0.41
C SER A 36 -3.63 26.73 0.31
N GLN A 37 -2.48 26.20 -0.13
CA GLN A 37 -1.22 26.96 -0.21
C GLN A 37 -1.03 27.66 -1.56
N THR A 38 -1.25 26.97 -2.67
CA THR A 38 -0.88 27.45 -4.01
C THR A 38 -2.10 27.80 -4.85
N GLY A 39 -3.31 27.39 -4.45
CA GLY A 39 -4.55 27.60 -5.21
C GLY A 39 -4.59 26.88 -6.56
N LYS A 40 -3.64 25.99 -6.83
CA LYS A 40 -3.44 25.32 -8.13
C LYS A 40 -3.16 23.84 -7.93
N PHE A 41 -3.57 23.03 -8.92
CA PHE A 41 -3.18 21.63 -8.99
C PHE A 41 -1.73 21.51 -9.48
N GLU A 42 -0.81 21.15 -8.58
CA GLU A 42 0.57 20.86 -8.95
C GLU A 42 0.72 19.50 -9.63
N THR A 43 1.65 19.38 -10.57
CA THR A 43 1.99 18.12 -11.25
C THR A 43 2.44 17.02 -10.28
N LYS A 44 2.99 17.40 -9.10
CA LYS A 44 3.36 16.47 -8.03
C LYS A 44 2.18 15.67 -7.48
N LEU A 45 0.95 16.20 -7.56
CA LEU A 45 -0.25 15.49 -7.14
C LEU A 45 -0.56 14.29 -8.05
N LEU A 46 -0.15 14.32 -9.33
CA LEU A 46 -0.27 13.16 -10.21
C LEU A 46 0.67 12.03 -9.77
N PHE A 47 1.88 12.39 -9.34
CA PHE A 47 2.82 11.42 -8.78
C PHE A 47 2.29 10.82 -7.49
N PHE A 48 1.74 11.63 -6.58
CA PHE A 48 1.13 11.11 -5.35
C PHE A 48 -0.10 10.25 -5.59
N LEU A 49 -0.89 10.54 -6.64
CA LEU A 49 -1.99 9.66 -7.05
C LEU A 49 -1.46 8.29 -7.50
N LEU A 50 -0.37 8.27 -8.26
CA LEU A 50 0.30 7.04 -8.65
C LEU A 50 0.78 6.26 -7.41
N CYS A 51 1.39 6.94 -6.44
CA CYS A 51 1.77 6.32 -5.16
C CYS A 51 0.56 5.73 -4.43
N ALA A 52 -0.56 6.45 -4.35
CA ALA A 52 -1.77 5.97 -3.70
C ALA A 52 -2.34 4.71 -4.36
N LEU A 53 -2.28 4.63 -5.70
CA LEU A 53 -2.71 3.47 -6.46
C LEU A 53 -1.81 2.25 -6.25
N LEU A 54 -0.49 2.48 -6.15
CA LEU A 54 0.52 1.43 -6.01
C LEU A 54 0.74 0.98 -4.56
N TYR A 55 0.35 1.81 -3.58
CA TYR A 55 0.52 1.57 -2.16
C TYR A 55 0.06 0.18 -1.66
N PRO A 56 -1.17 -0.30 -1.94
CA PRO A 56 -1.59 -1.61 -1.45
C PRO A 56 -0.75 -2.76 -2.00
N PHE A 57 -0.21 -2.64 -3.21
CA PHE A 57 0.69 -3.64 -3.77
C PHE A 57 2.06 -3.62 -3.08
N ALA A 58 2.56 -2.43 -2.72
CA ALA A 58 3.79 -2.29 -1.96
C ALA A 58 3.63 -2.87 -0.54
N MET A 59 2.48 -2.63 0.09
CA MET A 59 2.16 -3.18 1.41
C MET A 59 2.09 -4.71 1.36
N PHE A 60 1.50 -5.29 0.30
CA PHE A 60 1.44 -6.74 0.12
C PHE A 60 2.83 -7.38 0.07
N VAL A 61 3.77 -6.77 -0.65
CA VAL A 61 5.17 -7.24 -0.70
C VAL A 61 5.83 -7.14 0.67
N TYR A 62 5.63 -6.02 1.38
CA TYR A 62 6.17 -5.83 2.72
C TYR A 62 5.64 -6.87 3.71
N GLU A 63 4.33 -7.10 3.75
CA GLU A 63 3.74 -8.11 4.65
C GLU A 63 4.23 -9.51 4.31
N SER A 64 4.40 -9.83 3.03
CA SER A 64 4.99 -11.10 2.60
C SER A 64 6.44 -11.27 3.08
N LEU A 65 7.25 -10.20 3.01
CA LEU A 65 8.63 -10.20 3.51
C LEU A 65 8.70 -10.32 5.03
N ILE A 66 7.84 -9.60 5.76
CA ILE A 66 7.78 -9.68 7.22
C ILE A 66 7.35 -11.07 7.66
N ASN A 67 6.32 -11.65 7.02
CA ASN A 67 5.89 -13.02 7.30
C ASN A 67 7.00 -14.04 7.00
N LEU A 68 7.83 -13.81 5.98
CA LEU A 68 8.99 -14.67 5.69
C LEU A 68 10.07 -14.56 6.78
N ILE A 69 10.36 -13.35 7.27
CA ILE A 69 11.41 -13.11 8.27
C ILE A 69 10.96 -13.57 9.68
N VAL A 70 9.73 -13.25 10.04
CA VAL A 70 9.18 -13.50 11.38
C VAL A 70 8.64 -14.92 11.49
N GLY A 71 8.10 -15.49 10.41
CA GLY A 71 7.40 -16.77 10.42
C GLY A 71 6.14 -16.71 11.29
N ASP A 72 5.91 -17.76 12.08
CA ASP A 72 4.78 -17.87 13.00
C ASP A 72 5.02 -17.19 14.37
N ASN A 73 6.11 -16.43 14.53
CA ASN A 73 6.43 -15.78 15.79
C ASN A 73 5.55 -14.55 16.05
N VAL A 74 4.91 -14.49 17.21
CA VAL A 74 4.09 -13.36 17.62
C VAL A 74 4.86 -12.49 18.60
N PHE A 75 5.23 -11.28 18.18
CA PHE A 75 5.85 -10.29 19.07
C PHE A 75 4.79 -9.52 19.85
N LEU A 76 4.74 -9.72 21.17
CA LEU A 76 3.91 -8.95 22.09
C LEU A 76 4.65 -7.68 22.51
N ILE A 77 4.41 -6.61 21.76
CA ILE A 77 4.97 -5.28 22.02
C ILE A 77 3.89 -4.42 22.68
N GLY A 78 4.27 -3.48 23.55
CA GLY A 78 3.33 -2.55 24.17
C GLY A 78 2.45 -1.83 23.14
N GLY A 79 1.16 -1.62 23.46
CA GLY A 79 0.18 -1.12 22.49
C GLY A 79 0.56 0.22 21.83
N LEU A 80 1.18 1.13 22.57
CA LEU A 80 1.66 2.41 22.03
C LEU A 80 2.75 2.21 20.97
N LEU A 81 3.71 1.32 21.23
CA LEU A 81 4.78 0.99 20.29
C LEU A 81 4.24 0.27 19.06
N MET A 82 3.25 -0.62 19.21
CA MET A 82 2.58 -1.26 18.06
C MET A 82 1.88 -0.24 17.15
N LEU A 83 1.18 0.75 17.74
CA LEU A 83 0.55 1.82 16.98
C LEU A 83 1.58 2.71 16.26
N ALA A 84 2.64 3.10 16.97
CA ALA A 84 3.74 3.87 16.38
C ALA A 84 4.37 3.13 15.20
N TRP A 85 4.64 1.83 15.34
CA TRP A 85 5.14 0.98 14.26
C TRP A 85 4.19 0.92 13.07
N LYS A 86 2.88 0.86 13.33
CA LYS A 86 1.86 0.80 12.28
C LYS A 86 1.78 2.09 11.44
N ILE A 87 2.00 3.25 12.07
CA ILE A 87 2.10 4.54 11.38
C ILE A 87 3.45 4.64 10.64
N PHE A 88 4.53 4.26 11.31
CA PHE A 88 5.88 4.34 10.74
C PHE A 88 6.02 3.53 9.45
N ARG A 89 5.57 2.27 9.46
CA ARG A 89 5.59 1.42 8.26
C ARG A 89 4.72 1.98 7.14
N PHE A 90 3.57 2.60 7.46
CA PHE A 90 2.70 3.21 6.46
C PHE A 90 3.44 4.32 5.70
N ILE A 91 4.14 5.19 6.42
CA ILE A 91 4.91 6.30 5.84
C ILE A 91 6.05 5.76 4.96
N ILE A 92 6.82 4.78 5.45
CA ILE A 92 7.93 4.19 4.69
C ILE A 92 7.44 3.58 3.37
N ILE A 93 6.39 2.75 3.45
CA ILE A 93 5.85 2.05 2.29
C ILE A 93 5.23 3.03 1.31
N TRP A 94 4.67 4.15 1.80
CA TRP A 94 4.16 5.23 0.96
C TRP A 94 5.26 5.85 0.07
N PHE A 95 6.40 6.20 0.64
CA PHE A 95 7.52 6.77 -0.13
C PHE A 95 8.13 5.76 -1.09
N LEU A 96 8.12 4.48 -0.73
CA LEU A 96 8.61 3.39 -1.57
C LEU A 96 7.52 2.75 -2.45
N ALA A 97 6.33 3.36 -2.50
CA ALA A 97 5.16 2.76 -3.16
C ALA A 97 5.39 2.51 -4.64
N VAL A 98 6.08 3.41 -5.34
CA VAL A 98 6.33 3.27 -6.78
C VAL A 98 7.24 2.08 -7.09
N PRO A 99 8.49 1.98 -6.58
CA PRO A 99 9.35 0.86 -6.91
C PRO A 99 8.83 -0.47 -6.34
N ILE A 100 8.41 -0.50 -5.08
CA ILE A 100 7.97 -1.74 -4.42
C ILE A 100 6.60 -2.18 -4.94
N GLY A 101 5.69 -1.23 -5.16
CA GLY A 101 4.35 -1.52 -5.67
C GLY A 101 4.37 -2.05 -7.10
N LEU A 102 5.30 -1.59 -7.93
CA LEU A 102 5.50 -2.13 -9.28
C LEU A 102 6.01 -3.57 -9.24
N ILE A 103 6.95 -3.88 -8.32
CA ILE A 103 7.39 -5.27 -8.06
C ILE A 103 6.20 -6.12 -7.59
N GLY A 104 5.40 -5.62 -6.64
CA GLY A 104 4.22 -6.32 -6.13
C GLY A 104 3.19 -6.60 -7.20
N PHE A 105 2.94 -5.63 -8.08
CA PHE A 105 2.03 -5.78 -9.21
C PHE A 105 2.50 -6.84 -10.19
N ILE A 106 3.78 -6.82 -10.57
CA ILE A 106 4.39 -7.84 -11.45
C ILE A 106 4.35 -9.21 -10.79
N TYR A 107 4.70 -9.31 -9.51
CA TYR A 107 4.70 -10.57 -8.76
C TYR A 107 3.31 -11.21 -8.76
N LEU A 108 2.29 -10.43 -8.44
CA LEU A 108 0.91 -10.90 -8.46
C LEU A 108 0.48 -11.34 -9.87
N TYR A 109 0.90 -10.62 -10.91
CA TYR A 109 0.62 -10.99 -12.31
C TYR A 109 1.20 -12.36 -12.69
N PHE A 110 2.44 -12.65 -12.28
CA PHE A 110 3.08 -13.96 -12.56
C PHE A 110 2.50 -15.10 -11.72
N VAL A 111 2.20 -14.85 -10.43
CA VAL A 111 1.63 -15.88 -9.54
C VAL A 111 0.25 -16.32 -10.04
N CYS A 112 -0.60 -15.38 -10.45
CA CYS A 112 -1.89 -15.73 -11.03
C CYS A 112 -1.82 -16.19 -12.50
N GLY A 113 -0.65 -16.09 -13.13
CA GLY A 113 -0.36 -16.72 -14.40
C GLY A 113 -0.14 -18.23 -14.31
N ARG A 114 0.18 -18.74 -13.11
CA ARG A 114 0.65 -20.12 -12.86
C ARG A 114 -0.39 -21.05 -12.23
N GLN A 115 -1.58 -20.53 -11.88
CA GLN A 115 -2.76 -21.31 -11.47
C GLN A 115 -3.79 -21.31 -12.59
#